data_AF-E0YNP4-F1
#
_entry.id   AF-E0YNP4-F1
#
_cell.length_a   1.000
_cell.length_b   1.000
_cell.length_c   1.000
_cell.angle_alpha   90.00
_cell.angle_beta   90.00
_cell.angle_gamma   90.00
#
_symmetry.space_group_name_H-M   'P 1'
#
loop_
_entity.id
_entity.type
_entity.pdbx_description
1 polymer ?
#
loop_
_entity_poly.entity_id
_entity_poly.type
_entity_poly.pdbx_seq_one_letter_code
_entity_poly.pdbx_strand_id
1 'polypeptide(L)'
;MAAAVHARIAASAAAFLDHIAVEHVLPCSSPPSTRHPELAFPEAEDLRPHLRHLGCSTEATTALQNVYEDAYRQLVERGLALHSACQARLCGAAGAGEARGSRAWQQSATLAFERHHRASADLLRDRLL
;
A
#
# COMPACT_ATOMS: atom_id res chain seq x y z
N MET A 1 4.84 0.66 -14.62
CA MET A 1 5.65 0.30 -13.43
C MET A 1 4.82 -0.32 -12.29
N ALA A 2 3.60 0.15 -12.01
CA ALA A 2 2.71 -0.49 -11.00
C ALA A 2 2.52 -2.01 -11.22
N ALA A 3 2.28 -2.44 -12.46
CA ALA A 3 2.14 -3.86 -12.80
C ALA A 3 3.34 -4.73 -12.37
N ALA A 4 4.57 -4.23 -12.48
CA ALA A 4 5.77 -4.98 -12.13
C ALA A 4 5.96 -5.12 -10.61
N VAL A 5 5.57 -4.10 -9.84
CA VAL A 5 5.63 -4.15 -8.37
C VAL A 5 4.50 -5.02 -7.81
N HIS A 6 3.30 -4.93 -8.40
CA HIS A 6 2.19 -5.82 -8.09
C HIS A 6 2.53 -7.27 -8.43
N ALA A 7 3.19 -7.50 -9.57
CA ALA A 7 3.72 -8.81 -9.93
C ALA A 7 4.79 -9.28 -8.94
N ARG A 8 5.63 -8.38 -8.39
CA ARG A 8 6.63 -8.74 -7.39
C ARG A 8 6.01 -9.11 -6.04
N ILE A 9 4.99 -8.37 -5.59
CA ILE A 9 4.25 -8.68 -4.36
C ILE A 9 3.44 -9.97 -4.54
N ALA A 10 2.80 -10.16 -5.69
CA ALA A 10 2.08 -11.38 -6.03
C ALA A 10 3.03 -12.58 -6.16
N ALA A 11 4.20 -12.40 -6.77
CA ALA A 11 5.22 -13.43 -6.90
C ALA A 11 5.85 -13.77 -5.54
N SER A 12 6.08 -12.79 -4.66
CA SER A 12 6.55 -13.08 -3.30
C SER A 12 5.49 -13.78 -2.46
N ALA A 13 4.22 -13.44 -2.65
CA ALA A 13 3.12 -14.17 -2.02
C ALA A 13 3.00 -15.60 -2.57
N ALA A 14 3.11 -15.80 -3.89
CA ALA A 14 3.11 -17.11 -4.52
C ALA A 14 4.30 -17.98 -4.05
N ALA A 15 5.51 -17.41 -4.02
CA ALA A 15 6.70 -18.10 -3.53
C ALA A 15 6.60 -18.47 -2.04
N PHE A 16 6.00 -17.60 -1.21
CA PHE A 16 5.73 -17.90 0.20
C PHE A 16 4.71 -19.05 0.33
N LEU A 17 3.64 -19.05 -0.46
CA LEU A 17 2.64 -20.11 -0.47
C LEU A 17 3.19 -21.45 -1.00
N ASP A 18 4.07 -21.43 -2.01
CA ASP A 18 4.77 -22.63 -2.48
C ASP A 18 5.75 -23.18 -1.43
N HIS A 19 6.34 -22.30 -0.61
CA HIS A 19 7.25 -22.73 0.47
C HIS A 19 6.51 -23.42 1.63
N ILE A 20 5.25 -23.03 1.87
CA ILE A 20 4.37 -23.54 2.94
C ILE A 20 3.71 -24.87 2.56
N ALA A 21 3.69 -25.22 1.27
CA ALA A 21 3.15 -26.50 0.80
C ALA A 21 3.92 -27.73 1.30
N VAL A 22 5.02 -27.54 2.04
CA VAL A 22 5.81 -28.62 2.66
C VAL A 22 5.96 -28.35 4.14
N GLU A 23 4.92 -28.58 4.93
CA GLU A 23 4.98 -29.29 6.23
C GLU A 23 3.61 -29.29 6.92
N HIS A 24 3.03 -30.49 7.03
CA HIS A 24 1.83 -30.75 7.81
C HIS A 24 2.07 -30.46 9.31
N VAL A 25 1.61 -29.32 9.83
CA VAL A 25 1.54 -29.12 11.30
C VAL A 25 0.25 -28.40 11.73
N LEU A 26 -0.32 -29.00 12.78
CA LEU A 26 -1.56 -28.79 13.55
C LEU A 26 -2.08 -27.35 13.74
N PRO A 27 -3.39 -27.20 14.06
CA PRO A 27 -4.05 -25.91 14.08
C PRO A 27 -3.73 -25.07 15.34
N CYS A 28 -3.02 -23.96 15.15
CA CYS A 28 -2.90 -22.86 16.10
C CYS A 28 -3.94 -21.76 15.79
N SER A 29 -4.89 -21.59 16.70
CA SER A 29 -5.96 -20.59 16.71
C SER A 29 -5.48 -19.21 17.16
N SER A 30 -4.40 -18.70 16.56
CA SER A 30 -3.96 -17.32 16.81
C SER A 30 -4.78 -16.34 15.98
N PRO A 31 -5.42 -15.30 16.57
CA PRO A 31 -6.03 -14.24 15.78
C PRO A 31 -4.96 -13.51 14.96
N PRO A 32 -5.24 -13.15 13.69
CA PRO A 32 -4.29 -12.42 12.84
C PRO A 32 -3.98 -11.06 13.47
N SER A 33 -2.70 -10.66 13.44
CA SER A 33 -2.30 -9.34 13.91
C SER A 33 -2.82 -8.29 12.92
N THR A 34 -3.81 -7.51 13.36
CA THR A 34 -4.50 -6.44 12.63
C THR A 34 -3.67 -5.15 12.59
N ARG A 35 -2.40 -5.22 12.18
CA ARG A 35 -1.67 -3.97 11.89
C ARG A 35 -2.16 -3.44 10.55
N HIS A 36 -3.13 -2.53 10.61
CA HIS A 36 -3.51 -1.74 9.45
C HIS A 36 -2.32 -0.87 9.03
N PRO A 37 -2.04 -0.74 7.72
CA PRO A 37 -1.00 0.15 7.25
C PRO A 37 -1.32 1.56 7.71
N GLU A 38 -0.34 2.22 8.33
CA GLU A 38 -0.41 3.63 8.64
C GLU A 38 -0.13 4.39 7.34
N LEU A 39 -1.14 4.38 6.46
CA LEU A 39 -1.18 5.32 5.37
C LEU A 39 -1.47 6.68 5.98
N ALA A 40 -0.41 7.39 6.36
CA ALA A 40 -0.53 8.82 6.56
C ALA A 40 -1.18 9.38 5.29
N PHE A 41 -2.33 10.01 5.44
CA PHE A 41 -2.55 11.23 4.69
C PHE A 41 -1.48 12.18 5.26
N PRO A 42 -0.33 12.43 4.60
CA PRO A 42 0.29 13.71 4.85
C PRO A 42 -0.85 14.69 4.61
N GLU A 43 -1.14 15.54 5.59
CA GLU A 43 -2.03 16.70 5.39
C GLU A 43 -1.74 17.21 4.00
N ALA A 44 -2.71 17.08 3.08
CA ALA A 44 -2.44 17.10 1.65
C ALA A 44 -1.49 18.26 1.36
N GLU A 45 -0.25 17.93 0.99
CA GLU A 45 0.82 18.91 0.92
C GLU A 45 0.30 20.08 0.09
N ASP A 46 0.28 21.28 0.69
CA ASP A 46 -0.31 22.42 0.02
C ASP A 46 0.58 22.78 -1.17
N LEU A 47 0.18 22.38 -2.38
CA LEU A 47 0.92 22.65 -3.61
C LEU A 47 0.70 24.08 -4.09
N ARG A 48 -0.29 24.80 -3.54
CA ARG A 48 -0.63 26.17 -3.94
C ARG A 48 0.57 27.13 -3.88
N PRO A 49 1.42 27.18 -2.83
CA PRO A 49 2.63 28.00 -2.83
C PRO A 49 3.60 27.66 -3.98
N HIS A 50 3.81 26.37 -4.28
CA HIS A 50 4.70 25.94 -5.36
C HIS A 50 4.13 26.29 -6.74
N LEU A 51 2.85 26.03 -6.98
CA LEU A 51 2.17 26.35 -8.24
C LEU A 51 2.12 27.86 -8.51
N ARG A 52 1.91 28.67 -7.46
CA ARG A 52 1.99 30.14 -7.56
C ARG A 52 3.41 30.59 -7.92
N HIS A 53 4.45 29.97 -7.36
CA HIS A 53 5.84 30.27 -7.70
C HIS A 53 6.16 29.95 -9.17
N LEU A 54 5.54 28.90 -9.73
CA LEU A 54 5.65 28.55 -11.15
C LEU A 54 4.84 29.46 -12.08
N GLY A 55 4.15 30.48 -11.55
CA GLY A 55 3.38 31.44 -12.34
C GLY A 55 1.98 30.95 -12.73
N CYS A 56 1.48 29.87 -12.10
CA CYS A 56 0.11 29.43 -12.32
C CYS A 56 -0.90 30.50 -11.85
N SER A 57 -1.99 30.66 -12.59
CA SER A 57 -3.12 31.49 -12.14
C SER A 57 -3.75 30.90 -10.88
N THR A 58 -4.50 31.70 -10.13
CA THR A 58 -5.24 31.23 -8.94
C THR A 58 -6.21 30.11 -9.28
N GLU A 59 -6.88 30.20 -10.43
CA GLU A 59 -7.82 29.18 -10.93
C GLU A 59 -7.09 27.88 -11.28
N ALA A 60 -5.98 27.96 -12.04
CA ALA A 60 -5.16 26.80 -12.38
C ALA A 60 -4.57 26.14 -11.12
N THR A 61 -4.10 26.94 -10.18
CA THR A 61 -3.57 26.48 -8.89
C THR A 61 -4.62 25.70 -8.10
N THR A 62 -5.84 26.22 -8.05
CA THR A 62 -6.96 25.57 -7.32
C THR A 62 -7.36 24.27 -8.00
N ALA A 63 -7.46 24.28 -9.34
CA ALA A 63 -7.79 23.09 -10.10
C ALA A 63 -6.75 21.98 -9.92
N LEU A 64 -5.45 22.31 -9.99
CA LEU A 64 -4.36 21.35 -9.82
C LEU A 64 -4.29 20.80 -8.39
N GLN A 65 -4.51 21.64 -7.36
CA GLN A 65 -4.59 21.18 -5.98
C GLN A 65 -5.75 20.19 -5.79
N ASN A 66 -6.93 20.47 -6.34
CA ASN A 66 -8.08 19.57 -6.24
C ASN A 66 -7.81 18.23 -6.93
N VAL A 67 -7.18 18.26 -8.12
CA VAL A 67 -6.78 17.05 -8.84
C VAL A 67 -5.77 16.23 -8.04
N TYR A 68 -4.79 16.88 -7.41
CA TYR A 68 -3.84 16.23 -6.52
C TYR A 68 -4.52 15.54 -5.35
N GLU A 69 -5.40 16.25 -4.64
CA GLU A 69 -6.13 15.74 -3.48
C GLU A 69 -7.04 14.56 -3.85
N ASP A 70 -7.77 14.66 -4.95
CA ASP A 70 -8.64 13.58 -5.44
C ASP A 70 -7.83 12.35 -5.88
N ALA A 71 -6.72 12.56 -6.61
CA ALA A 71 -5.85 11.47 -7.05
C ALA A 71 -5.19 10.77 -5.86
N TYR A 72 -4.75 11.53 -4.85
CA TYR A 72 -4.19 10.99 -3.62
C TYR A 72 -5.23 10.19 -2.83
N ARG A 73 -6.44 10.71 -2.68
CA ARG A 73 -7.55 10.00 -2.02
C ARG A 73 -7.84 8.66 -2.69
N GLN A 74 -7.93 8.64 -4.02
CA GLN A 74 -8.14 7.41 -4.77
C GLN A 74 -6.98 6.42 -4.61
N LEU A 75 -5.74 6.91 -4.55
CA LEU A 75 -4.56 6.07 -4.32
C LEU A 75 -4.63 5.39 -2.94
N VAL A 76 -4.99 6.14 -1.90
CA VAL A 76 -5.18 5.63 -0.54
C VAL A 76 -6.28 4.57 -0.51
N GLU A 77 -7.48 4.90 -1.01
CA GLU A 77 -8.64 4.01 -0.99
C GLU A 77 -8.37 2.69 -1.71
N ARG A 78 -7.85 2.76 -2.95
CA ARG A 78 -7.52 1.57 -3.73
C ARG A 78 -6.38 0.78 -3.10
N GLY A 79 -5.40 1.48 -2.54
CA GLY A 79 -4.29 0.86 -1.83
C GLY A 79 -4.78 0.05 -0.63
N LEU A 80 -5.60 0.65 0.25
CA LEU A 80 -6.15 -0.01 1.43
C LEU A 80 -7.02 -1.21 1.05
N ALA A 81 -7.86 -1.08 0.01
CA ALA A 81 -8.69 -2.17 -0.48
C ALA A 81 -7.85 -3.35 -1.02
N LEU A 82 -6.76 -3.06 -1.73
CA LEU A 82 -5.83 -4.09 -2.20
C LEU A 82 -5.08 -4.76 -1.05
N HIS A 83 -4.62 -3.98 -0.08
CA HIS A 83 -3.92 -4.49 1.09
C HIS A 83 -4.83 -5.42 1.90
N SER A 84 -6.07 -5.00 2.18
CA SER A 84 -7.04 -5.81 2.92
C SER A 84 -7.42 -7.09 2.17
N ALA A 85 -7.63 -7.02 0.85
CA ALA A 85 -7.90 -8.20 0.02
C ALA A 85 -6.72 -9.18 0.02
N CYS A 86 -5.49 -8.67 -0.05
CA CYS A 86 -4.28 -9.50 0.00
C CYS A 86 -4.13 -10.17 1.37
N GLN A 87 -4.32 -9.41 2.46
CA GLN A 87 -4.28 -9.93 3.82
C GLN A 87 -5.35 -10.99 4.06
N ALA A 88 -6.59 -10.77 3.60
CA ALA A 88 -7.67 -11.74 3.72
C ALA A 88 -7.37 -13.05 2.98
N ARG A 89 -6.85 -12.97 1.74
CA ARG A 89 -6.45 -14.16 0.97
C ARG A 89 -5.36 -14.96 1.66
N LEU A 90 -4.40 -14.29 2.30
CA LEU A 90 -3.29 -14.94 2.98
C LEU A 90 -3.68 -15.53 4.33
N CYS A 91 -4.55 -14.86 5.09
CA CYS A 91 -5.16 -15.47 6.27
C CYS A 91 -5.98 -16.72 5.92
N GLY A 92 -6.62 -16.74 4.74
CA GLY A 92 -7.33 -17.93 4.25
C GLY A 92 -6.43 -19.06 3.76
N ALA A 93 -5.20 -18.75 3.34
CA ALA A 93 -4.24 -19.72 2.80
C ALA A 93 -3.23 -20.23 3.84
N ALA A 94 -2.93 -19.44 4.88
CA ALA A 94 -2.06 -19.86 5.96
C ALA A 94 -2.75 -20.92 6.82
N GLY A 95 -2.28 -22.16 6.71
CA GLY A 95 -2.64 -23.21 7.66
C GLY A 95 -2.26 -22.80 9.08
N ALA A 96 -2.99 -23.33 10.06
CA ALA A 96 -2.94 -22.83 11.42
C ALA A 96 -1.60 -23.12 12.16
N GLY A 97 -0.57 -23.71 11.55
CA GLY A 97 0.74 -23.96 12.18
C GLY A 97 1.74 -22.78 12.19
N GLU A 98 1.52 -21.71 11.41
CA GLU A 98 2.61 -20.79 11.03
C GLU A 98 2.48 -19.35 11.55
N ALA A 99 1.93 -19.19 12.75
CA ALA A 99 1.58 -17.88 13.30
C ALA A 99 2.75 -16.89 13.44
N ARG A 100 4.01 -17.34 13.56
CA ARG A 100 5.19 -16.45 13.62
C ARG A 100 5.68 -16.00 12.25
N GLY A 101 5.76 -16.92 11.28
CA GLY A 101 6.15 -16.59 9.89
C GLY A 101 5.14 -15.65 9.23
N SER A 102 3.86 -15.93 9.45
CA SER A 102 2.74 -15.10 8.98
C SER A 102 2.81 -13.66 9.53
N ARG A 103 3.12 -13.45 10.81
CA ARG A 103 3.25 -12.10 11.40
C ARG A 103 4.44 -11.31 10.85
N ALA A 104 5.62 -11.92 10.77
CA ALA A 104 6.81 -11.25 10.24
C ALA A 104 6.61 -10.86 8.76
N TRP A 105 6.00 -11.76 7.99
CA TRP A 105 5.63 -11.50 6.60
C TRP A 105 4.59 -10.38 6.50
N GLN A 106 3.52 -10.41 7.31
CA GLN A 106 2.49 -9.37 7.34
C GLN A 106 3.10 -7.99 7.63
N GLN A 107 3.98 -7.89 8.62
CA GLN A 107 4.68 -6.64 8.93
C GLN A 107 5.55 -6.16 7.77
N SER A 108 6.30 -7.06 7.13
CA SER A 108 7.11 -6.72 5.96
C SER A 108 6.26 -6.27 4.78
N ALA A 109 5.10 -6.90 4.56
CA ALA A 109 4.15 -6.54 3.51
C ALA A 109 3.52 -5.17 3.77
N THR A 110 3.09 -4.90 5.00
CA THR A 110 2.59 -3.58 5.43
C THR A 110 3.64 -2.49 5.22
N LEU A 111 4.89 -2.71 5.64
CA LEU A 111 5.97 -1.74 5.44
C LEU A 111 6.31 -1.52 3.95
N ALA A 112 6.32 -2.58 3.14
CA ALA A 112 6.55 -2.46 1.70
C ALA A 112 5.43 -1.67 1.02
N PHE A 113 4.20 -1.88 1.47
CA PHE A 113 3.02 -1.18 1.00
C PHE A 113 3.05 0.31 1.39
N GLU A 114 3.38 0.65 2.64
CA GLU A 114 3.57 2.04 3.09
C GLU A 114 4.67 2.77 2.30
N ARG A 115 5.82 2.12 2.05
CA ARG A 115 6.89 2.69 1.22
C ARG A 115 6.45 2.93 -0.22
N HIS A 116 5.71 1.99 -0.79
CA HIS A 116 5.21 2.13 -2.16
C HIS A 116 4.19 3.25 -2.27
N HIS A 117 3.33 3.41 -1.26
CA HIS A 117 2.38 4.49 -1.17
C HIS A 117 3.09 5.85 -1.15
N ARG A 118 4.10 6.00 -0.31
CA ARG A 118 4.92 7.23 -0.24
C ARG A 118 5.60 7.54 -1.57
N ALA A 119 6.25 6.54 -2.19
CA ALA A 119 6.88 6.73 -3.50
C ALA A 119 5.87 7.10 -4.60
N SER A 120 4.65 6.57 -4.54
CA SER A 120 3.60 6.91 -5.51
C SER A 120 3.05 8.32 -5.31
N ALA A 121 2.99 8.78 -4.06
CA ALA A 121 2.67 10.16 -3.72
C ALA A 121 3.73 11.14 -4.24
N ASP A 122 5.01 10.83 -4.01
CA ASP A 122 6.14 11.63 -4.51
C ASP A 122 6.08 11.74 -6.05
N LEU A 123 5.83 10.62 -6.75
CA LEU A 123 5.68 10.61 -8.21
C LEU A 123 4.46 11.41 -8.70
N LEU A 124 3.37 11.45 -7.95
CA LEU A 124 2.19 12.25 -8.29
C LEU A 124 2.54 13.74 -8.20
N ARG A 125 3.23 14.14 -7.13
CA ARG A 125 3.70 15.51 -6.92
C ARG A 125 4.69 15.94 -8.01
N ASP A 126 5.70 15.13 -8.29
CA ASP A 126 6.75 15.43 -9.28
C ASP A 126 6.21 15.53 -10.72
N ARG A 127 4.99 15.06 -10.98
CA ARG A 127 4.31 15.23 -12.28
C ARG A 127 3.46 16.49 -12.37
N LEU A 128 3.08 17.06 -11.23
CA LEU A 128 2.25 18.26 -11.15
C LEU A 128 3.07 19.53 -10.99
N LEU A 129 4.28 19.42 -10.43
CA LEU A 129 5.27 20.49 -10.32
C LEU A 129 6.23 20.46 -11.53
#